data_AF-A0A365T3A6-F1
#
_entry.id   AF-A0A365T3A6-F1
#
_cell.length_a   1.000
_cell.length_b   1.000
_cell.length_c   1.000
_cell.angle_alpha   90.00
_cell.angle_beta   90.00
_cell.angle_gamma   90.00
#
_symmetry.space_group_name_H-M   'P 1'
#
loop_
_entity.id
_entity.type
_entity.pdbx_description
1 polymer ?
#
loop_
_entity_poly.entity_id
_entity_poly.type
_entity_poly.pdbx_seq_one_letter_code
_entity_poly.pdbx_strand_id
1 'polypeptide(L)'
;MYRVQLPMQELDLARPLSLGPATYLEFATLGETETGILPRFWVYGPEREALAERLETDPEVEAVSQRTVRDDRVQYSVRWGARVTGDLARFVQTVHAHDAVVLLGRADRTFWRCLLRFPSESTLLDFYADCEIDTLQAEHQSPKQAYAFLTGVERSALPLGH
;
A
#
# COMPACT_ATOMS: atom_id res chain seq x y z
N MET A 1 -1.39 -5.43 -16.94
CA MET A 1 -1.25 -5.15 -15.47
C MET A 1 -2.26 -4.08 -15.13
N TYR A 2 -2.75 -4.02 -13.91
CA TYR A 2 -3.78 -3.05 -13.52
C TYR A 2 -3.32 -2.23 -12.34
N ARG A 3 -3.41 -0.90 -12.47
CA ARG A 3 -3.22 -0.01 -11.34
C ARG A 3 -4.56 0.18 -10.68
N VAL A 4 -4.63 -0.15 -9.41
CA VAL A 4 -5.80 0.02 -8.56
C VAL A 4 -5.51 1.16 -7.59
N GLN A 5 -6.50 2.00 -7.31
CA GLN A 5 -6.38 3.17 -6.46
C GLN A 5 -7.59 3.27 -5.53
N LEU A 6 -7.31 3.57 -4.26
CA LEU A 6 -8.26 3.84 -3.20
C LEU A 6 -7.90 5.15 -2.48
N PRO A 7 -8.89 5.97 -2.08
CA PRO A 7 -8.62 7.09 -1.18
C PRO A 7 -8.10 6.59 0.17
N MET A 8 -7.08 7.26 0.72
CA MET A 8 -6.48 6.87 2.00
C MET A 8 -7.46 6.96 3.18
N GLN A 9 -8.49 7.81 3.05
CA GLN A 9 -9.53 8.01 4.07
C GLN A 9 -10.48 6.82 4.21
N GLU A 10 -10.64 6.01 3.17
CA GLU A 10 -11.44 4.78 3.18
C GLU A 10 -10.70 3.61 3.85
N LEU A 11 -9.40 3.78 4.10
CA LEU A 11 -8.58 2.77 4.74
C LEU A 11 -8.60 3.02 6.24
N ASP A 12 -9.16 2.10 7.02
CA ASP A 12 -9.15 2.13 8.49
C ASP A 12 -7.72 2.14 9.09
N LEU A 13 -6.69 1.92 8.25
CA LEU A 13 -5.28 2.14 8.57
C LEU A 13 -4.85 3.62 8.60
N ALA A 14 -5.76 4.56 8.35
CA ALA A 14 -5.46 5.99 8.27
C ALA A 14 -4.86 6.57 9.56
N ARG A 15 -5.07 5.93 10.71
CA ARG A 15 -4.55 6.42 12.00
C ARG A 15 -3.07 6.04 12.22
N PRO A 16 -2.67 4.74 12.25
CA PRO A 16 -1.27 4.37 12.40
C PRO A 16 -0.42 4.83 11.22
N LEU A 17 -0.97 4.78 10.00
CA LEU A 17 -0.31 5.18 8.76
C LEU A 17 -0.76 6.55 8.25
N SER A 18 -1.10 7.49 9.14
CA SER A 18 -1.29 8.89 8.74
C SER A 18 0.04 9.45 8.23
N LEU A 19 0.11 9.96 6.99
CA LEU A 19 1.38 10.41 6.40
C LEU A 19 1.37 11.92 6.23
N GLY A 20 2.49 12.56 6.52
CA GLY A 20 2.72 13.94 6.15
C GLY A 20 2.73 14.18 4.63
N PRO A 21 2.64 15.45 4.18
CA PRO A 21 2.59 15.82 2.77
C PRO A 21 3.78 15.33 1.92
N ALA A 22 4.94 15.13 2.54
CA ALA A 22 6.17 14.70 1.86
C ALA A 22 6.57 13.25 2.21
N THR A 23 5.68 12.50 2.88
CA THR A 23 5.94 11.13 3.34
C THR A 23 5.10 10.15 2.52
N TYR A 24 5.71 9.07 2.05
CA TYR A 24 5.00 8.01 1.35
C TYR A 24 5.61 6.64 1.67
N LEU A 25 4.81 5.60 1.44
CA LEU A 25 5.16 4.21 1.67
C LEU A 25 5.29 3.47 0.35
N GLU A 26 6.15 2.46 0.30
CA GLU A 26 6.18 1.45 -0.75
C GLU A 26 6.16 0.05 -0.16
N PHE A 27 5.38 -0.85 -0.75
CA PHE A 27 5.26 -2.23 -0.29
C PHE A 27 5.13 -3.19 -1.46
N ALA A 28 5.64 -4.41 -1.30
CA ALA A 28 5.58 -5.45 -2.33
C ALA A 28 4.60 -6.58 -1.97
N THR A 29 3.95 -6.49 -0.81
CA THR A 29 2.97 -7.47 -0.33
C THR A 29 1.93 -6.76 0.53
N LEU A 30 0.71 -7.26 0.48
CA LEU A 30 -0.39 -6.81 1.33
C LEU A 30 -0.41 -7.54 2.67
N GLY A 31 0.36 -8.62 2.85
CA GLY A 31 0.19 -9.51 4.00
C GLY A 31 -1.12 -10.28 3.94
N GLU A 32 -1.58 -10.80 5.08
CA GLU A 32 -2.83 -11.54 5.21
C GLU A 32 -3.70 -10.85 6.26
N THR A 33 -5.03 -10.91 6.14
CA THR A 33 -5.91 -10.27 7.14
C THR A 33 -5.76 -10.88 8.54
N GLU A 34 -5.32 -12.14 8.61
CA GLU A 34 -5.09 -12.89 9.85
C GLU A 34 -3.80 -12.48 10.56
N THR A 35 -2.74 -12.18 9.81
CA THR A 35 -1.42 -11.81 10.35
C THR A 35 -1.16 -10.30 10.30
N GLY A 36 -2.12 -9.55 9.76
CA GLY A 36 -2.05 -8.11 9.56
C GLY A 36 -1.62 -7.68 8.15
N ILE A 37 -2.11 -6.51 7.76
CA ILE A 37 -1.94 -5.94 6.42
C ILE A 37 -0.64 -5.11 6.36
N LEU A 38 0.06 -5.11 5.23
CA LEU A 38 1.35 -4.41 5.06
C LEU A 38 2.41 -4.80 6.11
N PRO A 39 2.77 -6.09 6.23
CA PRO A 39 3.73 -6.54 7.25
C PRO A 39 5.14 -5.99 7.03
N ARG A 40 5.44 -5.54 5.80
CA ARG A 40 6.72 -4.92 5.44
C ARG A 40 6.52 -3.83 4.40
N PHE A 41 7.09 -2.66 4.66
CA PHE A 41 7.06 -1.53 3.75
C PHE A 41 8.30 -0.64 3.94
N TRP A 42 8.65 0.07 2.87
CA TRP A 42 9.59 1.17 2.89
C TRP A 42 8.85 2.47 3.16
N VAL A 43 9.49 3.36 3.93
CA VAL A 43 9.01 4.72 4.20
C VAL A 43 10.03 5.70 3.66
N TYR A 44 9.53 6.71 2.97
CA TYR A 44 10.31 7.80 2.40
C TYR A 44 9.82 9.12 2.96
N GLY A 45 10.67 10.15 2.91
CA GLY A 45 10.32 11.51 3.33
C GLY A 45 10.81 11.86 4.75
N PRO A 46 10.42 13.04 5.26
CA PRO A 46 10.97 13.61 6.49
C PRO A 46 10.42 12.97 7.76
N GLU A 47 9.24 12.34 7.72
CA GLU A 47 8.61 11.71 8.90
C GLU A 47 8.95 10.21 9.01
N ARG A 48 9.88 9.71 8.22
CA ARG A 48 10.18 8.27 8.16
C ARG A 48 10.62 7.71 9.52
N GLU A 49 11.33 8.47 10.34
CA GLU A 49 11.70 8.08 11.71
C GLU A 49 10.53 8.28 12.69
N ALA A 50 9.80 9.41 12.61
CA ALA A 50 8.65 9.70 13.48
C ALA A 50 7.48 8.71 13.29
N LEU A 51 7.36 8.13 12.10
CA LEU A 51 6.37 7.07 11.85
C LEU A 51 6.65 5.83 12.70
N ALA A 52 7.92 5.50 13.00
CA ALA A 52 8.25 4.38 13.86
C ALA A 52 7.69 4.57 15.27
N GLU A 53 7.95 5.73 15.87
CA GLU A 53 7.47 6.08 17.22
C GLU A 53 5.95 6.04 17.31
N ARG A 54 5.27 6.48 16.24
CA ARG A 54 3.81 6.37 16.14
C ARG A 54 3.32 4.93 16.04
N LEU A 55 3.97 4.11 15.23
CA LEU A 55 3.64 2.69 15.14
C LEU A 55 3.91 1.96 16.45
N GLU A 56 4.98 2.30 17.19
CA GLU A 56 5.29 1.70 18.49
C GLU A 56 4.26 2.04 19.57
N THR A 57 3.60 3.19 19.44
CA THR A 57 2.62 3.68 20.43
C THR A 57 1.17 3.41 20.04
N ASP A 58 0.93 2.87 18.84
CA ASP A 58 -0.41 2.58 18.35
C ASP A 58 -0.94 1.27 18.97
N PRO A 59 -2.15 1.27 19.55
CA PRO A 59 -2.73 0.07 20.17
C PRO A 59 -2.99 -1.09 19.20
N GLU A 60 -3.06 -0.84 17.90
CA GLU A 60 -3.25 -1.86 16.88
C GLU A 60 -1.94 -2.52 16.43
N VAL A 61 -0.79 -1.99 16.88
CA VAL A 61 0.54 -2.53 16.55
C VAL A 61 1.08 -3.34 17.72
N GLU A 62 1.34 -4.62 17.46
CA GLU A 62 1.94 -5.55 18.42
C GLU A 62 3.46 -5.37 18.54
N ALA A 63 4.10 -5.12 17.40
CA ALA A 63 5.53 -4.86 17.33
C ALA A 63 5.89 -4.17 16.01
N VAL A 64 6.87 -3.27 16.07
CA VAL A 64 7.52 -2.73 14.87
C VAL A 64 9.03 -2.86 15.02
N SER A 65 9.71 -3.08 13.89
CA SER A 65 11.16 -3.14 13.85
C SER A 65 11.69 -2.48 12.58
N GLN A 66 12.76 -1.70 12.75
CA GLN A 66 13.55 -1.20 11.62
C GLN A 66 14.44 -2.32 11.10
N ARG A 67 14.29 -2.66 9.82
CA ARG A 67 15.04 -3.74 9.17
C ARG A 67 16.24 -3.21 8.40
N THR A 68 16.09 -2.05 7.77
CA THR A 68 17.14 -1.46 6.94
C THR A 68 16.95 0.04 6.88
N VAL A 69 18.03 0.79 7.10
CA VAL A 69 18.07 2.23 6.94
C VAL A 69 18.95 2.57 5.73
N ARG A 70 18.46 3.48 4.88
CA ARG A 70 19.16 4.07 3.74
C ARG A 70 18.99 5.59 3.81
N ASP A 71 19.82 6.32 3.08
CA ASP A 71 19.83 7.78 3.10
C ASP A 71 18.46 8.40 2.76
N ASP A 72 17.70 7.77 1.87
CA ASP A 72 16.40 8.27 1.40
C ASP A 72 15.19 7.51 1.95
N ARG A 73 15.39 6.41 2.68
CA ARG A 73 14.30 5.50 3.11
C ARG A 73 14.63 4.58 4.27
N VAL A 74 13.60 4.17 5.00
CA VAL A 74 13.69 3.14 6.05
C VAL A 74 12.72 2.00 5.74
N GLN A 75 13.19 0.76 5.85
CA GLN A 75 12.32 -0.42 5.79
C GLN A 75 11.86 -0.81 7.18
N TYR A 76 10.54 -0.89 7.34
CA TYR A 76 9.91 -1.38 8.56
C TYR A 76 9.33 -2.78 8.35
N SER A 77 9.33 -3.55 9.43
CA SER A 77 8.49 -4.74 9.59
C SER A 77 7.54 -4.48 10.74
N VAL A 78 6.25 -4.65 10.49
CA VAL A 78 5.18 -4.42 11.47
C VAL A 78 4.43 -5.73 11.69
N ARG A 79 4.14 -6.01 12.96
CA ARG A 79 3.22 -7.05 13.40
C ARG A 79 2.04 -6.37 14.05
N TRP A 80 0.85 -6.66 13.56
CA TRP A 80 -0.39 -6.04 14.01
C TRP A 80 -1.04 -6.91 15.09
N GLY A 81 -1.60 -6.27 16.11
CA GLY A 81 -2.20 -6.95 17.27
C GLY A 81 -3.66 -7.33 17.12
N ALA A 82 -4.33 -6.80 16.10
CA ALA A 82 -5.70 -7.13 15.78
C ALA A 82 -5.81 -7.50 14.30
N ARG A 83 -6.81 -8.34 13.99
CA ARG A 83 -7.25 -8.54 12.61
C ARG A 83 -7.67 -7.19 12.05
N VAL A 84 -7.15 -6.84 10.87
CA VAL A 84 -7.59 -5.64 10.18
C VAL A 84 -9.02 -5.86 9.70
N THR A 85 -9.88 -4.86 9.91
CA THR A 85 -11.28 -4.85 9.49
C THR A 85 -11.53 -3.77 8.43
N GLY A 86 -12.77 -3.67 7.94
CA GLY A 86 -13.18 -2.63 6.98
C GLY A 86 -12.76 -2.91 5.54
N ASP A 87 -12.78 -1.86 4.72
CA ASP A 87 -12.66 -1.98 3.26
C ASP A 87 -11.27 -2.42 2.81
N LEU A 88 -10.22 -2.07 3.56
CA LEU A 88 -8.88 -2.58 3.27
C LEU A 88 -8.78 -4.09 3.52
N ALA A 89 -9.40 -4.59 4.60
CA ALA A 89 -9.41 -6.01 4.87
C ALA A 89 -10.15 -6.78 3.77
N ARG A 90 -11.31 -6.27 3.34
CA ARG A 90 -12.05 -6.79 2.20
C ARG A 90 -11.18 -6.77 0.94
N PHE A 91 -10.55 -5.64 0.62
CA PHE A 91 -9.67 -5.52 -0.54
C PHE A 91 -8.54 -6.57 -0.52
N VAL A 92 -7.83 -6.73 0.60
CA VAL A 92 -6.74 -7.71 0.72
C VAL A 92 -7.28 -9.14 0.57
N GLN A 93 -8.44 -9.45 1.16
CA GLN A 93 -9.09 -10.75 0.98
C GLN A 93 -9.45 -11.01 -0.48
N THR A 94 -10.06 -10.04 -1.17
CA THR A 94 -10.44 -10.16 -2.58
C THR A 94 -9.21 -10.34 -3.47
N VAL A 95 -8.11 -9.62 -3.21
CA VAL A 95 -6.84 -9.81 -3.93
C VAL A 95 -6.33 -11.25 -3.80
N HIS A 96 -6.36 -11.82 -2.59
CA HIS A 96 -5.93 -13.21 -2.35
C HIS A 96 -6.88 -14.24 -2.94
N ALA A 97 -8.19 -14.03 -2.81
CA ALA A 97 -9.21 -14.93 -3.33
C ALA A 97 -9.12 -15.10 -4.86
N HIS A 98 -8.61 -14.09 -5.55
CA HIS A 98 -8.43 -14.04 -7.00
C HIS A 98 -6.99 -14.27 -7.47
N ASP A 99 -6.11 -14.77 -6.59
CA ASP A 99 -4.69 -15.05 -6.91
C ASP A 99 -3.96 -13.86 -7.56
N ALA A 100 -4.38 -12.63 -7.24
CA ALA A 100 -3.81 -11.43 -7.84
C ALA A 100 -2.51 -11.08 -7.13
N VAL A 101 -1.45 -10.90 -7.93
CA VAL A 101 -0.11 -10.63 -7.39
C VAL A 101 0.12 -9.13 -7.31
N VAL A 102 0.42 -8.64 -6.10
CA VAL A 102 0.87 -7.27 -5.87
C VAL A 102 2.32 -7.16 -6.34
N LEU A 103 2.56 -6.34 -7.36
CA LEU A 103 3.92 -6.10 -7.86
C LEU A 103 4.61 -4.98 -7.08
N LEU A 104 3.86 -3.91 -6.81
CA LEU A 104 4.27 -2.78 -5.97
C LEU A 104 3.01 -2.05 -5.55
N GLY A 105 2.95 -1.60 -4.32
CA GLY A 105 2.00 -0.62 -3.87
C GLY A 105 2.68 0.59 -3.26
N ARG A 106 1.97 1.71 -3.31
CA ARG A 106 2.35 3.01 -2.81
C ARG A 106 1.21 3.59 -2.01
N ALA A 107 1.53 4.20 -0.88
CA ALA A 107 0.56 4.95 -0.10
C ALA A 107 1.13 6.32 0.23
N ASP A 108 0.37 7.37 0.00
CA ASP A 108 0.62 8.69 0.55
C ASP A 108 -0.61 9.17 1.34
N ARG A 109 -0.59 10.42 1.82
CA ARG A 109 -1.69 10.98 2.61
C ARG A 109 -3.06 10.98 1.90
N THR A 110 -3.08 10.84 0.58
CA THR A 110 -4.28 11.03 -0.25
C THR A 110 -4.75 9.71 -0.82
N PHE A 111 -3.82 8.94 -1.37
CA PHE A 111 -4.15 7.74 -2.12
C PHE A 111 -3.27 6.57 -1.75
N TRP A 112 -3.92 5.43 -1.78
CA TRP A 112 -3.31 4.12 -1.80
C TRP A 112 -3.42 3.55 -3.21
N ARG A 113 -2.29 3.12 -3.77
CA ARG A 113 -2.17 2.66 -5.16
C ARG A 113 -1.46 1.33 -5.20
N CYS A 114 -1.99 0.36 -5.93
CA CYS A 114 -1.34 -0.92 -6.17
C CYS A 114 -1.27 -1.26 -7.65
N LEU A 115 -0.12 -1.75 -8.09
CA LEU A 115 0.01 -2.40 -9.37
C LEU A 115 -0.19 -3.90 -9.16
N LEU A 116 -1.31 -4.41 -9.67
CA LEU A 116 -1.69 -5.81 -9.60
C LEU A 116 -1.46 -6.51 -10.93
N ARG A 117 -1.10 -7.78 -10.84
CA ARG A 117 -1.09 -8.72 -11.95
C ARG A 117 -2.06 -9.86 -11.66
N PHE A 118 -3.08 -9.96 -12.49
CA PHE A 118 -4.05 -11.05 -12.45
C PHE A 118 -3.56 -12.25 -13.29
N PRO A 119 -3.96 -13.48 -12.94
CA PRO A 119 -3.66 -14.68 -13.72
C PRO A 119 -4.27 -14.66 -15.13
N SER A 120 -5.48 -14.13 -15.27
CA SER A 120 -6.22 -14.03 -16.52
C SER A 120 -7.13 -12.78 -16.54
N GLU A 121 -7.70 -12.49 -17.71
CA GLU A 121 -8.71 -11.44 -17.87
C GLU A 121 -10.03 -11.80 -17.18
N SER A 122 -10.42 -13.08 -17.14
CA SER A 122 -11.63 -13.50 -16.41
C SER A 122 -11.51 -13.23 -14.91
N THR A 123 -10.34 -13.54 -14.33
CA THR A 123 -10.07 -13.29 -12.90
C THR A 123 -10.09 -11.81 -12.55
N LEU A 124 -9.72 -10.93 -13.48
CA LEU A 124 -9.88 -9.49 -13.29
C LEU A 124 -11.36 -9.10 -13.20
N LEU A 125 -12.19 -9.61 -14.12
CA LEU A 125 -13.62 -9.28 -14.14
C LEU A 125 -14.31 -9.77 -12.87
N ASP A 126 -13.99 -10.99 -12.43
CA ASP A 126 -14.51 -11.56 -11.18
C ASP A 126 -14.02 -10.73 -9.97
N PHE A 127 -12.75 -10.33 -9.96
CA PHE A 127 -12.22 -9.41 -8.94
C PHE A 127 -13.00 -8.10 -8.87
N TYR A 128 -13.34 -7.47 -9.99
CA TYR A 128 -14.13 -6.23 -9.96
C TYR A 128 -15.57 -6.44 -9.48
N ALA A 129 -16.17 -7.58 -9.79
CA ALA A 129 -17.50 -7.91 -9.32
C ALA A 129 -17.51 -8.13 -7.80
N ASP A 130 -16.47 -8.75 -7.27
CA ASP A 130 -16.34 -9.09 -5.84
C ASP A 130 -15.71 -7.98 -4.99
N CYS A 131 -14.96 -7.06 -5.60
CA CYS A 131 -14.36 -5.92 -4.92
C CYS A 131 -15.44 -4.83 -4.75
N GLU A 132 -16.36 -5.06 -3.81
CA GLU A 132 -17.46 -4.19 -3.39
C GLU A 132 -16.97 -2.89 -2.73
N ILE A 133 -16.13 -2.12 -3.42
CA ILE A 133 -15.58 -0.84 -2.96
C ILE A 133 -15.87 0.21 -4.03
N ASP A 134 -16.89 1.04 -3.80
CA ASP A 134 -17.40 1.99 -4.80
C ASP A 134 -16.34 3.02 -5.26
N THR A 135 -15.38 3.33 -4.40
CA THR A 135 -14.31 4.29 -4.67
C THR A 135 -13.09 3.68 -5.37
N LEU A 136 -13.10 2.36 -5.60
CA LEU A 136 -12.03 1.64 -6.28
C LEU A 136 -11.94 2.10 -7.73
N GLN A 137 -10.83 2.76 -8.05
CA GLN A 137 -10.49 3.04 -9.44
C GLN A 137 -9.48 2.02 -9.90
N ALA A 138 -9.70 1.38 -11.05
CA ALA A 138 -8.67 0.56 -11.63
C ALA A 138 -8.54 0.73 -13.15
N GLU A 139 -7.29 0.78 -13.57
CA GLU A 139 -6.88 1.19 -14.91
C GLU A 139 -5.86 0.20 -15.46
N HIS A 140 -6.09 -0.26 -16.68
CA HIS A 140 -5.10 -1.06 -17.39
C HIS A 140 -3.82 -0.24 -17.64
N GLN A 141 -2.67 -0.82 -17.33
CA GLN A 141 -1.35 -0.23 -17.53
C GLN A 141 -0.59 -0.99 -18.61
N SER A 142 -0.12 -0.26 -19.62
CA SER A 142 0.86 -0.77 -20.58
C SER A 142 2.18 -1.13 -19.87
N PRO A 143 3.03 -1.99 -20.46
CA PRO A 143 4.34 -2.33 -19.89
C PRO A 143 5.20 -1.11 -19.54
N LYS A 144 5.15 -0.05 -20.37
CA LYS A 144 5.88 1.21 -20.13
C LYS A 144 5.37 1.94 -18.90
N GLN A 145 4.05 2.05 -18.73
CA GLN A 145 3.45 2.71 -17.56
C GLN A 145 3.70 1.91 -16.28
N ALA A 146 3.53 0.59 -16.34
CA ALA A 146 3.86 -0.31 -15.24
C ALA A 146 5.32 -0.18 -14.82
N TYR A 147 6.26 -0.16 -15.78
CA TYR A 147 7.68 0.06 -15.50
C TYR A 147 7.95 1.41 -14.84
N ALA A 148 7.31 2.49 -15.30
CA ALA A 148 7.47 3.82 -14.70
C ALA A 148 6.99 3.87 -13.24
N PHE A 149 5.87 3.20 -12.94
CA PHE A 149 5.38 3.04 -11.57
C PHE A 149 6.38 2.25 -10.72
N LEU A 150 6.79 1.06 -11.18
CA LEU A 150 7.71 0.16 -10.47
C LEU A 150 9.06 0.79 -10.14
N THR A 151 9.62 1.57 -11.07
CA THR A 151 10.93 2.19 -10.91
C THR A 151 10.89 3.52 -10.17
N GLY A 152 9.69 4.04 -9.90
CA GLY A 152 9.55 5.37 -9.31
C GLY A 152 10.08 6.48 -10.22
N VAL A 153 10.13 6.26 -11.53
CA VAL A 153 10.43 7.32 -12.51
C VAL A 153 9.35 8.41 -12.46
N GLU A 154 8.13 8.07 -12.06
CA GLU A 154 7.08 9.05 -11.72
C GLU A 154 7.47 10.00 -10.57
N ARG A 155 8.37 9.60 -9.66
CA ARG A 155 8.86 10.46 -8.56
C ARG A 155 9.64 11.67 -9.08
N SER A 156 10.37 11.51 -10.18
CA SER A 156 11.20 12.57 -10.79
C SER A 156 10.39 13.55 -11.66
N ALA A 157 9.11 13.29 -11.88
CA ALA A 157 8.23 14.14 -12.67
C ALA A 157 7.33 15.06 -11.81
N LEU A 158 7.35 14.91 -10.48
CA LEU A 158 6.74 15.89 -9.58
C LEU A 158 7.68 17.11 -9.48
N PRO A 159 7.19 18.34 -9.75
CA PRO A 159 8.03 19.51 -9.61
C PRO A 159 8.48 19.62 -8.16
N LEU A 160 9.80 19.78 -7.96
CA LEU A 160 10.35 20.27 -6.71
C LEU A 160 9.67 21.62 -6.46
N GLY A 161 8.71 21.65 -5.53
CA GLY A 161 8.01 22.87 -5.17
C GLY A 161 9.03 23.91 -4.70
N HIS A 162 9.07 25.03 -5.43
CA HIS A 162 9.70 26.27 -4.99
C HIS A 162 8.88 26.92 -3.88
#